data_AF-A0A1I6LW25-F1
#
_entry.id   AF-A0A1I6LW25-F1
#
_cell.length_a   1.000
_cell.length_b   1.000
_cell.length_c   1.000
_cell.angle_alpha   90.00
_cell.angle_beta   90.00
_cell.angle_gamma   90.00
#
_symmetry.space_group_name_H-M   'P 1'
#
loop_
_entity.id
_entity.type
_entity.pdbx_description
1 polymer ?
#
loop_
_entity_poly.entity_id
_entity_poly.type
_entity_poly.pdbx_seq_one_letter_code
_entity_poly.pdbx_strand_id
1 'polypeptide(L)'
;MKFLLLVVLAAEHPMAISQSPGPDIHRVAANAARLHDTMLDPASFVLDAVYLTKPSKRGNVSVCYEYRSHNTMGGYSAGRAVEDGDDHNRLSTYTAAESGRYPGYNVGWVAPCKSKNLDREITADVAPLAVALYRKER
;
A
#
# COMPACT_ATOMS: atom_id res chain seq x y z
N MET A 1 32.43 -45.49 24.85
CA MET A 1 32.10 -44.35 23.97
C MET A 1 30.64 -43.99 24.22
N LYS A 2 30.37 -42.82 24.82
CA LYS A 2 29.02 -42.33 25.16
C LYS A 2 28.46 -41.58 23.94
N PHE A 3 27.45 -42.12 23.28
CA PHE A 3 26.68 -41.39 22.27
C PHE A 3 25.50 -40.70 22.97
N LEU A 4 25.57 -39.36 23.01
CA LEU A 4 24.49 -38.49 23.46
C LEU A 4 23.49 -38.36 22.30
N LEU A 5 22.28 -38.92 22.44
CA LEU A 5 21.21 -38.73 21.46
C LEU A 5 20.47 -37.42 21.80
N LEU A 6 20.59 -36.41 20.94
CA LEU A 6 19.79 -35.19 20.99
C LEU A 6 18.43 -35.46 20.34
N VAL A 7 17.36 -35.40 21.14
CA VAL A 7 15.98 -35.37 20.64
C VAL A 7 15.67 -33.92 20.25
N VAL A 8 15.56 -33.64 18.96
CA VAL A 8 15.09 -32.35 18.45
C VAL A 8 13.56 -32.35 18.52
N LEU A 9 12.99 -31.55 19.43
CA LEU A 9 11.56 -31.22 19.42
C LEU A 9 11.29 -30.32 18.20
N ALA A 10 10.58 -30.85 17.20
CA ALA A 10 9.97 -30.02 16.17
C ALA A 10 8.71 -29.36 16.74
N ALA A 11 8.74 -28.05 16.94
CA ALA A 11 7.57 -27.27 17.32
C ALA A 11 6.74 -26.95 16.07
N GLU A 12 5.72 -27.77 15.81
CA GLU A 12 4.70 -27.53 14.80
C GLU A 12 3.81 -26.36 15.27
N HIS A 13 4.03 -25.16 14.72
CA HIS A 13 3.12 -24.04 14.92
C HIS A 13 2.03 -24.09 13.83
N PRO A 14 0.75 -24.32 14.17
CA PRO A 14 -0.32 -24.13 13.21
C PRO A 14 -0.44 -22.62 12.94
N MET A 15 0.03 -22.18 11.77
CA MET A 15 -0.34 -20.88 11.23
C MET A 15 -1.85 -20.92 10.92
N ALA A 16 -2.65 -20.45 11.86
CA ALA A 16 -4.04 -20.11 11.60
C ALA A 16 -4.07 -18.89 10.67
N ILE A 17 -4.15 -19.13 9.36
CA ILE A 17 -4.46 -18.09 8.38
C ILE A 17 -5.94 -17.73 8.58
N SER A 18 -6.21 -16.80 9.48
CA SER A 18 -7.51 -16.15 9.58
C SER A 18 -7.70 -15.28 8.33
N GLN A 19 -8.35 -15.83 7.32
CA GLN A 19 -8.81 -15.10 6.14
C GLN A 19 -9.96 -14.17 6.54
N SER A 20 -9.61 -12.98 7.01
CA SER A 20 -10.50 -11.81 6.94
C SER A 20 -10.67 -11.43 5.46
N PRO A 21 -11.85 -10.95 5.01
CA PRO A 21 -12.01 -10.38 3.67
C PRO A 21 -11.34 -9.00 3.61
N GLY A 22 -10.03 -8.97 3.82
CA GLY A 22 -9.18 -7.84 3.50
C GLY A 22 -8.88 -7.82 2.01
N PRO A 23 -8.54 -6.66 1.43
CA PRO A 23 -8.09 -6.59 0.05
C PRO A 23 -6.88 -7.49 -0.16
N ASP A 24 -6.87 -8.17 -1.30
CA ASP A 24 -5.75 -9.02 -1.72
C ASP A 24 -4.44 -8.22 -1.73
N ILE A 25 -3.52 -8.56 -0.82
CA ILE A 25 -2.25 -7.87 -0.64
C ILE A 25 -1.39 -7.92 -1.91
N HIS A 26 -1.49 -8.98 -2.73
CA HIS A 26 -0.77 -9.04 -4.00
C HIS A 26 -1.28 -8.01 -4.99
N ARG A 27 -2.59 -7.82 -5.06
CA ARG A 27 -3.22 -6.78 -5.89
C ARG A 27 -2.85 -5.38 -5.42
N VAL A 28 -2.85 -5.16 -4.10
CA VAL A 28 -2.42 -3.90 -3.50
C VAL A 28 -0.96 -3.58 -3.85
N ALA A 29 -0.09 -4.58 -3.77
CA ALA A 29 1.32 -4.47 -4.17
C ALA A 29 1.48 -4.23 -5.68
N ALA A 30 0.70 -4.90 -6.52
CA ALA A 30 0.71 -4.65 -7.97
C ALA A 30 0.30 -3.21 -8.31
N ASN A 31 -0.67 -2.64 -7.58
CA ASN A 31 -1.04 -1.23 -7.74
C ASN A 31 0.06 -0.27 -7.27
N ALA A 32 0.78 -0.58 -6.19
CA ALA A 32 1.97 0.19 -5.80
C ALA A 32 3.08 0.14 -6.88
N ALA A 33 3.31 -1.03 -7.49
CA ALA A 33 4.24 -1.17 -8.60
C ALA A 33 3.78 -0.40 -9.86
N ARG A 34 2.47 -0.37 -10.14
CA ARG A 34 1.91 0.49 -11.19
C ARG A 34 2.13 1.97 -10.91
N LEU A 35 2.03 2.42 -9.66
CA LEU A 35 2.36 3.80 -9.29
C LEU A 35 3.84 4.09 -9.58
N HIS A 36 4.74 3.25 -9.09
CA HIS A 36 6.19 3.33 -9.37
C HIS A 36 6.45 3.53 -10.87
N ASP A 37 5.89 2.66 -11.71
CA ASP A 37 6.13 2.67 -13.16
C ASP A 37 5.57 3.92 -13.88
N THR A 38 4.65 4.66 -13.25
CA THR A 38 4.07 5.89 -13.82
C THR A 38 4.81 7.16 -13.39
N MET A 39 5.78 7.06 -12.48
CA MET A 39 6.54 8.22 -12.02
C MET A 39 7.49 8.73 -13.09
N LEU A 40 7.81 10.03 -13.03
CA LEU A 40 8.79 10.67 -13.91
C LEU A 40 10.17 9.99 -13.79
N ASP A 41 10.56 9.66 -12.57
CA ASP A 41 11.78 8.95 -12.21
C ASP A 41 11.39 7.78 -11.29
N PRO A 42 11.15 6.57 -11.85
CA PRO A 42 10.76 5.40 -11.08
C PRO A 42 11.78 5.02 -10.00
N ALA A 43 13.08 5.15 -10.27
CA ALA A 43 14.13 4.84 -9.30
C ALA A 43 14.07 5.72 -8.03
N SER A 44 13.47 6.90 -8.12
CA SER A 44 13.22 7.78 -6.97
C SER A 44 11.96 7.44 -6.17
N PHE A 45 11.15 6.47 -6.62
CA PHE A 45 9.88 6.18 -5.96
C PHE A 45 10.09 5.53 -4.60
N VAL A 46 9.47 6.14 -3.58
CA VAL A 46 9.43 5.61 -2.21
C VAL A 46 7.97 5.47 -1.79
N LEU A 47 7.56 4.25 -1.48
CA LEU A 47 6.26 3.97 -0.88
C LEU A 47 6.36 4.24 0.63
N ASP A 48 5.76 5.35 1.10
CA ASP A 48 5.84 5.75 2.50
C ASP A 48 4.79 5.02 3.35
N ALA A 49 3.56 4.90 2.86
CA ALA A 49 2.51 4.21 3.58
C ALA A 49 1.39 3.66 2.69
N VAL A 50 0.73 2.61 3.16
CA VAL A 50 -0.48 2.04 2.56
C VAL A 50 -1.52 1.77 3.64
N TYR A 51 -2.70 2.37 3.51
CA TYR A 51 -3.79 2.25 4.47
C TYR A 51 -5.02 1.59 3.85
N LEU A 52 -5.72 0.82 4.67
CA LEU A 52 -7.07 0.37 4.37
C LEU A 52 -8.08 1.32 5.00
N THR A 53 -9.14 1.62 4.26
CA THR A 53 -10.28 2.31 4.85
C THR A 53 -11.16 1.34 5.63
N LYS A 54 -11.93 1.88 6.57
CA LYS A 54 -13.11 1.20 7.09
C LYS A 54 -14.06 0.86 5.92
N PRO A 55 -14.78 -0.26 5.98
CA PRO A 55 -15.78 -0.59 4.99
C PRO A 55 -16.81 0.55 4.84
N SER A 56 -17.17 0.87 3.60
CA SER A 56 -18.25 1.81 3.31
C SER A 56 -19.60 1.23 3.76
N LYS A 57 -20.69 2.02 3.65
CA LYS A 57 -22.05 1.51 3.90
C LYS A 57 -22.42 0.31 3.02
N ARG A 58 -21.72 0.10 1.91
CA ARG A 58 -21.91 -1.04 1.00
C ARG A 58 -20.94 -2.21 1.29
N GLY A 59 -20.09 -2.08 2.30
CA GLY A 59 -19.07 -3.08 2.65
C GLY A 59 -17.74 -2.94 1.89
N ASN A 60 -17.64 -1.97 0.98
CA ASN A 60 -16.46 -1.81 0.12
C ASN A 60 -15.30 -1.11 0.85
N VAL A 61 -14.08 -1.61 0.65
CA VAL A 61 -12.84 -1.07 1.25
C VAL A 61 -11.98 -0.46 0.15
N SER A 62 -11.59 0.80 0.34
CA SER A 62 -10.60 1.48 -0.51
C SER A 62 -9.19 1.28 0.05
N VAL A 63 -8.20 1.44 -0.83
CA VAL A 63 -6.79 1.40 -0.46
C VAL A 63 -6.15 2.76 -0.74
N CYS A 64 -5.53 3.33 0.28
CA CYS A 64 -4.95 4.66 0.26
C CYS A 64 -3.43 4.56 0.28
N TYR A 65 -2.76 5.13 -0.72
CA TYR A 65 -1.31 5.09 -0.88
C TYR A 65 -0.71 6.46 -0.62
N GLU A 66 0.40 6.46 0.10
CA GLU A 66 1.26 7.62 0.33
C GLU A 66 2.65 7.31 -0.20
N TYR A 67 3.17 8.18 -1.06
CA TYR A 67 4.46 7.98 -1.68
C TYR A 67 5.19 9.30 -1.90
N ARG A 68 6.48 9.20 -2.21
CA ARG A 68 7.31 10.30 -2.70
C ARG A 68 8.04 9.89 -3.97
N SER A 69 8.26 10.86 -4.85
CA SER A 69 9.07 10.70 -6.07
C SER A 69 9.64 12.05 -6.50
N HIS A 70 10.66 12.03 -7.34
CA HIS A 70 11.18 13.24 -7.95
C HIS A 70 10.13 13.93 -8.82
N ASN A 71 10.02 15.25 -8.65
CA ASN A 71 9.26 16.12 -9.52
C ASN A 71 10.14 16.61 -10.69
N THR A 72 9.54 17.40 -11.59
CA THR A 72 10.22 17.97 -12.77
C THR A 72 11.34 18.96 -12.44
N MET A 73 11.47 19.39 -11.18
CA MET A 73 12.54 20.28 -10.70
C MET A 73 13.65 19.51 -9.96
N GLY A 74 13.61 18.18 -9.95
CA GLY A 74 14.62 17.32 -9.31
C GLY A 74 14.51 17.20 -7.79
N GLY A 75 13.46 17.74 -7.18
CA GLY A 75 13.19 17.59 -5.74
C GLY A 75 12.18 16.48 -5.46
N TYR A 76 12.20 15.92 -4.25
CA TYR A 76 11.16 14.97 -3.82
C TYR A 76 9.84 15.69 -3.55
N SER A 77 8.77 15.18 -4.17
CA SER A 77 7.40 15.61 -3.91
C SER A 77 6.57 14.46 -3.36
N ALA A 78 5.71 14.77 -2.38
CA ALA A 78 4.76 13.81 -1.86
C ALA A 78 3.56 13.69 -2.82
N GLY A 79 3.15 12.45 -3.05
CA GLY A 79 1.98 12.08 -3.83
C GLY A 79 1.05 11.20 -3.01
N ARG A 80 -0.21 11.16 -3.42
CA ARG A 80 -1.24 10.31 -2.83
C ARG A 80 -1.98 9.57 -3.93
N ALA A 81 -2.39 8.34 -3.68
CA ALA A 81 -3.27 7.63 -4.61
C ALA A 81 -4.35 6.84 -3.87
N VAL A 82 -5.47 6.59 -4.55
CA VAL A 82 -6.57 5.79 -4.02
C VAL A 82 -6.96 4.75 -5.03
N GLU A 83 -6.98 3.50 -4.58
CA GLU A 83 -7.71 2.43 -5.24
C GLU A 83 -9.16 2.44 -4.73
N ASP A 84 -10.10 2.53 -5.66
CA ASP A 84 -11.51 2.60 -5.33
C ASP A 84 -12.02 1.25 -4.80
N GLY A 85 -12.87 1.29 -3.76
CA GLY A 85 -13.46 0.08 -3.19
C GLY A 85 -14.64 -0.44 -4.02
N ASP A 86 -15.32 0.42 -4.78
CA ASP A 86 -16.38 0.05 -5.73
C ASP A 86 -15.79 -0.39 -7.09
N ASP A 87 -14.59 0.08 -7.45
CA ASP A 87 -13.87 -0.32 -8.67
C ASP A 87 -12.37 -0.50 -8.40
N HIS A 88 -12.01 -1.75 -8.09
CA HIS A 88 -10.65 -2.19 -7.78
C HIS A 88 -9.63 -2.02 -8.90
N ASN A 89 -10.06 -1.72 -10.13
CA ASN A 89 -9.17 -1.39 -11.25
C ASN A 89 -8.91 0.12 -11.37
N ARG A 90 -9.69 0.94 -10.68
CA ARG A 90 -9.55 2.40 -10.69
C ARG A 90 -8.57 2.87 -9.62
N LEU A 91 -7.40 3.27 -10.09
CA LEU A 91 -6.37 3.91 -9.28
C LEU A 91 -6.30 5.40 -9.64
N SER A 92 -6.68 6.27 -8.70
CA SER A 92 -6.66 7.73 -8.88
C SER A 92 -5.48 8.34 -8.13
N THR A 93 -4.65 9.13 -8.80
CA THR A 93 -3.54 9.85 -8.20
C THR A 93 -3.93 11.29 -7.86
N TYR A 94 -3.34 11.82 -6.81
CA TYR A 94 -3.63 13.14 -6.25
C TYR A 94 -2.32 13.85 -5.94
N THR A 95 -2.25 15.12 -6.33
CA THR A 95 -1.17 16.04 -5.98
C THR A 95 -1.62 16.98 -4.88
N ALA A 96 -0.66 17.51 -4.13
CA ALA A 96 -0.97 18.50 -3.11
C ALA A 96 -1.44 19.81 -3.79
N ALA A 97 -2.51 20.40 -3.25
CA ALA A 97 -2.82 21.80 -3.50
C ALA A 97 -1.76 22.69 -2.82
N GLU A 98 -1.72 23.98 -3.15
CA GLU A 98 -0.82 24.97 -2.52
C GLU A 98 -0.89 24.97 -0.98
N SER A 99 -2.06 24.61 -0.44
CA SER A 99 -2.29 24.45 1.01
C SER A 99 -1.62 23.22 1.66
N GLY A 100 -0.90 22.39 0.89
CA GLY A 100 -0.33 21.11 1.34
C GLY A 100 -1.35 19.99 1.55
N ARG A 101 -2.62 20.25 1.23
CA ARG A 101 -3.73 19.29 1.33
C ARG A 101 -3.92 18.53 0.02
N TYR A 102 -4.54 17.36 0.07
CA TYR A 102 -4.84 16.53 -1.11
C TYR A 102 -6.37 16.45 -1.30
N PRO A 103 -6.97 17.38 -2.07
CA PRO A 103 -8.41 17.36 -2.34
C PRO A 103 -8.84 16.03 -2.97
N GLY A 104 -9.94 15.45 -2.48
CA GLY A 104 -10.42 14.14 -2.92
C GLY A 104 -9.75 12.96 -2.21
N TYR A 105 -8.53 13.11 -1.69
CA TYR A 105 -7.84 12.08 -0.89
C TYR A 105 -8.14 12.21 0.60
N ASN A 106 -7.70 13.31 1.23
CA ASN A 106 -7.90 13.56 2.67
C ASN A 106 -8.77 14.81 2.96
N VAL A 107 -9.12 15.58 1.93
CA VAL A 107 -9.95 16.79 2.06
C VAL A 107 -11.15 16.72 1.12
N GLY A 108 -12.33 17.12 1.61
CA GLY A 108 -13.61 17.07 0.87
C GLY A 108 -14.60 16.08 1.49
N TRP A 109 -15.91 16.30 1.32
CA TRP A 109 -16.96 15.54 2.02
C TRP A 109 -16.83 14.01 1.84
N VAL A 110 -16.58 13.59 0.59
CA VAL A 110 -16.50 12.20 0.16
C VAL A 110 -15.08 11.62 0.10
N ALA A 111 -14.09 12.32 0.67
CA ALA A 111 -12.70 11.88 0.59
C ALA A 111 -12.49 10.58 1.42
N PRO A 112 -12.11 9.45 0.79
CA PRO A 112 -12.07 8.16 1.45
C PRO A 112 -10.92 8.05 2.45
N CYS A 113 -9.77 8.68 2.17
CA CYS A 113 -8.52 8.56 2.94
C CYS A 113 -8.37 9.63 4.03
N LYS A 114 -9.50 10.11 4.59
CA LYS A 114 -9.48 10.90 5.82
C LYS A 114 -9.06 10.04 6.99
N SER A 115 -8.28 10.57 7.93
CA SER A 115 -7.80 9.82 9.10
C SER A 115 -8.92 9.08 9.87
N LYS A 116 -10.10 9.69 10.01
CA LYS A 116 -11.25 9.07 10.68
C LYS A 116 -11.83 7.83 9.96
N ASN A 117 -11.60 7.73 8.65
CA ASN A 117 -12.06 6.67 7.78
C ASN A 117 -11.00 5.57 7.60
N LEU A 118 -9.75 5.79 8.01
CA LEU A 118 -8.72 4.76 7.98
C LEU A 118 -8.99 3.72 9.07
N ASP A 119 -8.69 2.47 8.76
CA ASP A 119 -8.82 1.32 9.67
C ASP A 119 -7.44 0.88 10.17
N ARG A 120 -6.57 0.44 9.24
CA ARG A 120 -5.22 -0.02 9.56
C ARG A 120 -4.23 0.28 8.44
N GLU A 121 -2.97 0.35 8.82
CA GLU A 121 -1.84 0.42 7.90
C GLU A 121 -1.35 -0.99 7.55
N ILE A 122 -1.02 -1.22 6.28
CA ILE A 122 -0.55 -2.51 5.72
C ILE A 122 0.77 -2.37 4.94
N THR A 123 1.50 -1.27 5.13
CA THR A 123 2.73 -0.96 4.39
C THR A 123 3.77 -2.08 4.50
N ALA A 124 3.94 -2.65 5.70
CA ALA A 124 4.92 -3.70 5.95
C ALA A 124 4.67 -4.98 5.13
N ASP A 125 3.40 -5.30 4.86
CA ASP A 125 3.02 -6.46 4.07
C ASP A 125 3.13 -6.19 2.56
N VAL A 126 2.82 -4.95 2.15
CA VAL A 126 2.74 -4.55 0.75
C VAL A 126 4.11 -4.21 0.16
N ALA A 127 4.94 -3.45 0.88
CA ALA A 127 6.17 -2.87 0.34
C ALA A 127 7.16 -3.93 -0.19
N PRO A 128 7.43 -5.06 0.52
CA PRO A 128 8.34 -6.08 0.01
C PRO A 128 7.85 -6.71 -1.30
N LEU A 129 6.55 -6.93 -1.42
CA LEU A 129 5.94 -7.50 -2.62
C LEU A 129 5.93 -6.50 -3.77
N ALA A 130 5.66 -5.23 -3.49
CA ALA A 130 5.67 -4.18 -4.50
C ALA A 130 7.06 -4.03 -5.13
N VAL A 131 8.12 -3.99 -4.30
CA VAL A 131 9.51 -3.90 -4.77
C VAL A 131 9.89 -5.06 -5.70
N ALA A 132 9.43 -6.28 -5.39
CA ALA A 132 9.67 -7.45 -6.25
C ALA A 132 8.98 -7.34 -7.63
N LEU A 133 7.96 -6.49 -7.75
CA LEU A 133 7.18 -6.27 -8.96
C LEU A 133 7.62 -5.02 -9.73
N TYR A 134 8.48 -4.16 -9.18
CA TYR A 134 8.99 -3.00 -9.89
C TYR A 134 9.70 -3.47 -11.16
N ARG A 135 9.37 -2.84 -12.29
CA ARG A 135 10.07 -3.13 -13.53
C ARG A 135 11.54 -2.77 -13.32
N LYS A 136 12.41 -3.74 -13.54
CA LYS A 136 13.84 -3.44 -13.73
C LYS A 136 13.91 -2.48 -14.92
N GLU A 137 14.41 -1.28 -14.68
CA GLU A 137 14.65 -0.29 -15.72
C GLU A 137 15.38 -0.96 -16.89
N ARG A 138 14.91 -0.70 -18.11
CA ARG A 138 15.49 -1.25 -19.34
C ARG A 138 16.77 -0.52 -19.71
#